data_AF-A0A835E5M8-F1
#
_entry.id   AF-A0A835E5M8-F1
#
_cell.length_a   1.000
_cell.length_b   1.000
_cell.length_c   1.000
_cell.angle_alpha   90.00
_cell.angle_beta   90.00
_cell.angle_gamma   90.00
#
_symmetry.space_group_name_H-M   'P 1'
#
loop_
_entity.id
_entity.type
_entity.pdbx_description
1 polymer ?
#
loop_
_entity_poly.entity_id
_entity_poly.type
_entity_poly.pdbx_seq_one_letter_code
_entity_poly.pdbx_strand_id
1 'polypeptide(L)'
;MAGAQRLGELLHHLHRCSSWVLGWAMSLLCSLSRAYAHHQVTERVARSRCALRSGLNSLLLHVIYFAVVSFTGWGLLSALNVRAPHARPRPIDTFFTAVSAATVSSMSTVEMEVFTNAQLLVLTVLMFLGGEVFVSLIGLGSKWYKLRRQITSRHSSQRVVSHDGIELATPPATIAGAGDEDDDSRSSMSATVVVTDEYNNSLLDAKMRRRNAVRSLFYIVLGILAVVHVVGAVAVAAHVYTTPSARQTLRRKSLDVWTFAVFTTVSTFSSCGYMPTNENMAVFVRDVPLQLLLVPQALVGNTLFPPLLAACVWAAAAVTRREDLTEVDKKGREVTGYCHLLPARRCWMLAATVAAFVGVQV
;
A
#
# COMPACT_ATOMS: atom_id res chain seq x y z
N MET A 1 -82.58 23.93 26.80
CA MET A 1 -81.70 22.73 26.88
C MET A 1 -81.16 22.25 25.52
N ALA A 2 -81.32 22.98 24.41
CA ALA A 2 -80.92 22.52 23.06
C ALA A 2 -79.49 22.91 22.60
N GLY A 3 -78.82 23.87 23.28
CA GLY A 3 -77.47 24.32 22.90
C GLY A 3 -76.33 23.38 23.33
N ALA A 4 -76.51 22.66 24.44
CA ALA A 4 -75.48 21.78 24.99
C ALA A 4 -75.31 20.47 24.19
N GLN A 5 -76.38 19.95 23.57
CA GLN A 5 -76.32 18.73 22.75
C GLN A 5 -75.58 18.95 21.42
N ARG A 6 -75.80 20.09 20.74
CA ARG A 6 -75.08 20.42 19.49
C ARG A 6 -73.59 20.68 19.70
N LEU A 7 -73.20 21.26 20.84
CA LEU A 7 -71.79 21.46 21.18
C LEU A 7 -71.09 20.12 21.43
N GLY A 8 -71.78 19.17 22.09
CA GLY A 8 -71.28 17.81 22.31
C GLY A 8 -71.07 17.04 21.00
N GLU A 9 -72.00 17.10 20.05
CA GLU A 9 -71.86 16.46 18.73
C GLU A 9 -70.71 17.04 17.90
N LEU A 10 -70.54 18.36 17.90
CA LEU A 10 -69.42 19.03 17.21
C LEU A 10 -68.07 18.67 17.84
N LEU A 11 -67.98 18.62 19.17
CA LEU A 11 -66.76 18.20 19.86
C LEU A 11 -66.44 16.72 19.57
N HIS A 12 -67.46 15.88 19.51
CA HIS A 12 -67.31 14.46 19.21
C HIS A 12 -66.90 14.22 17.75
N HIS A 13 -67.36 15.04 16.81
CA HIS A 13 -66.92 15.03 15.41
C HIS A 13 -65.49 15.57 15.25
N LEU A 14 -65.13 16.64 15.97
CA LEU A 14 -63.76 17.18 15.98
C LEU A 14 -62.76 16.17 16.56
N HIS A 15 -63.12 15.51 17.66
CA HIS A 15 -62.27 14.48 18.27
C HIS A 15 -62.08 13.29 17.32
N ARG A 16 -63.16 12.85 16.65
CA ARG A 16 -63.13 11.73 15.69
C ARG A 16 -62.35 12.06 14.41
N CYS A 17 -62.42 13.30 13.93
CA CYS A 17 -61.57 13.77 12.82
C CYS A 17 -60.11 13.88 13.24
N SER A 18 -59.82 14.39 14.44
CA SER A 18 -58.45 14.51 14.94
C SER A 18 -57.77 13.15 15.06
N SER A 19 -58.49 12.13 15.57
CA SER A 19 -57.94 10.78 15.72
C SER A 19 -57.70 10.10 14.37
N TRP A 20 -58.55 10.36 13.38
CA TRP A 20 -58.37 9.85 12.01
C TRP A 20 -57.16 10.49 11.32
N VAL A 21 -56.99 11.81 11.44
CA VAL A 21 -55.86 12.55 10.88
C VAL A 21 -54.55 12.15 11.56
N LEU A 22 -54.55 11.97 12.89
CA LEU A 22 -53.41 11.46 13.64
C LEU A 22 -53.04 10.03 13.22
N GLY A 23 -54.03 9.15 13.01
CA GLY A 23 -53.80 7.79 12.52
C GLY A 23 -53.18 7.76 11.12
N TRP A 24 -53.67 8.61 10.22
CA TRP A 24 -53.13 8.74 8.87
C TRP A 24 -51.69 9.30 8.87
N ALA A 25 -51.44 10.35 9.66
CA ALA A 25 -50.11 10.95 9.82
C ALA A 25 -49.10 9.96 10.42
N MET A 26 -49.49 9.20 11.44
CA MET A 26 -48.65 8.17 12.06
C MET A 26 -48.35 7.01 11.10
N SER A 27 -49.32 6.61 10.27
CA SER A 27 -49.09 5.60 9.23
C SER A 27 -48.10 6.10 8.17
N LEU A 28 -48.22 7.37 7.75
CA LEU A 28 -47.32 8.00 6.80
C LEU A 28 -45.89 8.09 7.35
N LEU A 29 -45.73 8.55 8.60
CA LEU A 29 -44.44 8.60 9.31
C LEU A 29 -43.81 7.21 9.48
N CYS A 30 -44.60 6.19 9.82
CA CYS A 30 -44.13 4.81 9.90
C CYS A 30 -43.74 4.23 8.54
N SER A 31 -44.38 4.65 7.45
CA SER A 31 -44.01 4.24 6.08
C SER A 31 -42.72 4.91 5.62
N LEU A 32 -42.57 6.21 5.89
CA LEU A 32 -41.37 7.00 5.57
C LEU A 32 -40.17 6.55 6.39
N SER A 33 -40.35 6.27 7.67
CA SER A 33 -39.31 5.69 8.54
C SER A 33 -38.86 4.32 8.06
N ARG A 34 -39.79 3.43 7.66
CA ARG A 34 -39.45 2.12 7.08
C ARG A 34 -38.74 2.25 5.73
N ALA A 35 -39.19 3.15 4.86
CA ALA A 35 -38.53 3.41 3.57
C ALA A 35 -37.11 3.97 3.76
N TYR A 36 -36.94 4.91 4.70
CA TYR A 36 -35.66 5.50 5.05
C TYR A 36 -34.69 4.47 5.68
N ALA A 37 -35.18 3.63 6.59
CA ALA A 37 -34.40 2.54 7.18
C ALA A 37 -34.00 1.50 6.13
N HIS A 38 -34.92 1.13 5.23
CA HIS A 38 -34.63 0.19 4.15
C HIS A 38 -33.59 0.76 3.17
N HIS A 39 -33.68 2.05 2.82
CA HIS A 39 -32.69 2.74 1.98
C HIS A 39 -31.30 2.80 2.64
N GLN A 40 -31.22 3.08 3.94
CA GLN A 40 -29.95 3.07 4.68
C GLN A 40 -29.33 1.66 4.75
N VAL A 41 -30.13 0.62 4.95
CA VAL A 41 -29.66 -0.77 5.00
C VAL A 41 -29.21 -1.23 3.61
N THR A 42 -29.96 -0.97 2.54
CA THR A 42 -29.57 -1.35 1.18
C THR A 42 -28.31 -0.62 0.73
N GLU A 43 -28.13 0.65 1.06
CA GLU A 43 -26.88 1.37 0.81
C GLU A 43 -25.70 0.78 1.59
N ARG A 44 -25.86 0.46 2.87
CA ARG A 44 -24.79 -0.13 3.69
C ARG A 44 -24.41 -1.51 3.15
N VAL A 45 -25.38 -2.30 2.70
CA VAL A 45 -25.18 -3.62 2.10
C VAL A 45 -24.59 -3.51 0.68
N ALA A 46 -24.94 -2.50 -0.10
CA ALA A 46 -24.32 -2.23 -1.39
C ALA A 46 -22.87 -1.75 -1.23
N ARG A 47 -22.60 -0.86 -0.27
CA ARG A 47 -21.24 -0.41 0.08
C ARG A 47 -20.38 -1.55 0.62
N SER A 48 -20.93 -2.41 1.48
CA SER A 48 -20.21 -3.58 1.99
C SER A 48 -19.92 -4.60 0.89
N ARG A 49 -20.88 -4.86 -0.01
CA ARG A 49 -20.66 -5.72 -1.20
C ARG A 49 -19.64 -5.14 -2.17
N CYS A 50 -19.65 -3.83 -2.41
CA CYS A 50 -18.64 -3.17 -3.26
C CYS A 50 -17.25 -3.19 -2.60
N ALA A 51 -17.18 -2.94 -1.29
CA ALA A 51 -15.93 -3.04 -0.53
C ALA A 51 -15.40 -4.49 -0.54
N LEU A 52 -16.26 -5.48 -0.32
CA LEU A 52 -15.92 -6.90 -0.36
C LEU A 52 -15.45 -7.33 -1.76
N ARG A 53 -16.16 -6.94 -2.82
CA ARG A 53 -15.77 -7.20 -4.22
C ARG A 53 -14.44 -6.54 -4.57
N SER A 54 -14.21 -5.31 -4.12
CA SER A 54 -12.92 -4.63 -4.32
C SER A 54 -11.78 -5.28 -3.53
N GLY A 55 -12.06 -5.80 -2.33
CA GLY A 55 -11.13 -6.55 -1.50
C GLY A 55 -10.79 -7.92 -2.09
N LEU A 56 -11.79 -8.65 -2.59
CA LEU A 56 -11.62 -9.92 -3.31
C LEU A 56 -10.74 -9.75 -4.55
N ASN A 57 -10.95 -8.70 -5.33
CA ASN A 57 -10.11 -8.40 -6.48
C ASN A 57 -8.66 -8.08 -6.07
N SER A 58 -8.46 -7.38 -4.95
CA SER A 58 -7.12 -7.08 -4.42
C SER A 58 -6.41 -8.32 -3.88
N LEU A 59 -7.12 -9.19 -3.16
CA LEU A 59 -6.57 -10.45 -2.64
C LEU A 59 -6.24 -11.40 -3.80
N LEU A 60 -7.14 -11.54 -4.77
CA LEU A 60 -6.91 -12.34 -5.97
C LEU A 60 -5.66 -11.88 -6.73
N LEU A 61 -5.44 -10.55 -6.82
CA LEU A 61 -4.24 -10.02 -7.46
C LEU A 61 -2.96 -10.40 -6.70
N HIS A 62 -2.98 -10.41 -5.36
CA HIS A 62 -1.83 -10.89 -4.57
C HIS A 62 -1.62 -12.39 -4.74
N VAL A 63 -2.69 -13.19 -4.77
CA VAL A 63 -2.60 -14.65 -5.01
C VAL A 63 -2.02 -14.93 -6.39
N ILE A 64 -2.50 -14.23 -7.42
CA ILE A 64 -1.95 -14.34 -8.79
C ILE A 64 -0.48 -13.93 -8.81
N TYR A 65 -0.10 -12.85 -8.12
CA TYR A 65 1.29 -12.42 -7.99
C TYR A 65 2.18 -13.53 -7.42
N PHE A 66 1.84 -14.08 -6.24
CA PHE A 66 2.63 -15.13 -5.62
C PHE A 66 2.63 -16.43 -6.44
N ALA A 67 1.52 -16.76 -7.11
CA ALA A 67 1.47 -17.90 -8.02
C ALA A 67 2.45 -17.72 -9.20
N VAL A 68 2.39 -16.58 -9.90
CA VAL A 68 3.28 -16.29 -11.05
C VAL A 68 4.75 -16.28 -10.61
N VAL A 69 5.07 -15.63 -9.49
CA VAL A 69 6.44 -15.61 -8.94
C VAL A 69 6.93 -17.02 -8.63
N SER A 70 6.08 -17.85 -8.00
CA SER A 70 6.43 -19.24 -7.65
C SER A 70 6.63 -20.13 -8.88
N PHE A 71 5.73 -20.06 -9.87
CA PHE A 71 5.85 -20.82 -11.13
C PHE A 71 7.08 -20.39 -11.93
N THR A 72 7.36 -19.08 -12.00
CA THR A 72 8.55 -18.56 -12.66
C THR A 72 9.82 -19.04 -11.96
N GLY A 73 9.83 -18.99 -10.62
CA GLY A 73 10.93 -19.49 -9.80
C GLY A 73 11.20 -20.97 -10.01
N TRP A 74 10.15 -21.79 -10.00
CA TRP A 74 10.26 -23.23 -10.29
C TRP A 74 10.79 -23.51 -11.69
N GLY A 75 10.30 -22.78 -12.70
CA GLY A 75 10.80 -22.89 -14.08
C GLY A 75 12.29 -22.56 -14.17
N LEU A 76 12.72 -21.48 -13.51
CA LEU A 76 14.12 -21.06 -13.51
C LEU A 76 15.02 -22.04 -12.75
N LEU A 77 14.59 -22.56 -11.61
CA LEU A 77 15.32 -23.60 -10.86
C LEU A 77 15.45 -24.90 -11.65
N SER A 78 14.40 -25.26 -12.40
CA SER A 78 14.36 -26.48 -13.22
C SER A 78 15.23 -26.40 -14.47
N ALA A 79 15.38 -25.19 -15.03
CA ALA A 79 16.22 -24.92 -16.19
C ALA A 79 17.72 -24.88 -15.86
N LEU A 80 18.07 -24.49 -14.63
CA LEU A 80 19.45 -24.48 -14.17
C LEU A 80 19.95 -25.88 -13.80
N ASN A 81 21.21 -26.17 -14.15
CA ASN A 81 21.84 -27.43 -13.77
C ASN A 81 22.05 -27.51 -12.26
N VAL A 82 21.71 -28.65 -11.68
CA VAL A 82 21.90 -28.97 -10.25
C VAL A 82 23.36 -29.37 -10.01
N ARG A 83 23.90 -29.04 -8.84
CA ARG A 83 25.32 -29.23 -8.49
C ARG A 83 25.73 -30.71 -8.55
N ALA A 84 24.85 -31.60 -8.10
CA ALA A 84 25.03 -33.05 -8.16
C ALA A 84 23.92 -33.67 -9.02
N PRO A 85 24.18 -34.04 -10.29
CA PRO A 85 23.15 -34.58 -11.19
C PRO A 85 22.46 -35.84 -10.66
N HIS A 86 23.15 -36.62 -9.82
CA HIS A 86 22.67 -37.88 -9.25
C HIS A 86 21.81 -37.68 -7.99
N ALA A 87 21.84 -36.48 -7.39
CA ALA A 87 21.04 -36.09 -6.23
C ALA A 87 19.97 -35.05 -6.61
N ARG A 88 19.52 -35.04 -7.88
CA ARG A 88 18.54 -34.06 -8.36
C ARG A 88 17.23 -34.22 -7.56
N PRO A 89 16.75 -33.16 -6.88
CA PRO A 89 15.50 -33.23 -6.14
C PRO A 89 14.32 -33.48 -7.09
N ARG A 90 13.24 -34.06 -6.56
CA ARG A 90 12.06 -34.31 -7.38
C ARG A 90 11.49 -32.96 -7.85
N PRO A 91 10.86 -32.89 -9.04
CA PRO A 91 10.30 -31.64 -9.54
C PRO A 91 9.29 -31.00 -8.58
N ILE A 92 8.52 -31.83 -7.86
CA ILE A 92 7.57 -31.38 -6.83
C ILE A 92 8.28 -30.75 -5.62
N ASP A 93 9.41 -31.31 -5.19
CA ASP A 93 10.18 -30.76 -4.07
C ASP A 93 10.81 -29.43 -4.45
N THR A 94 11.30 -29.30 -5.69
CA THR A 94 11.84 -28.03 -6.21
C THR A 94 10.74 -26.96 -6.33
N PHE A 95 9.53 -27.35 -6.75
CA PHE A 95 8.37 -26.46 -6.77
C PHE A 95 8.01 -25.99 -5.36
N PHE A 96 7.97 -26.91 -4.40
CA PHE A 96 7.71 -26.59 -3.00
C PHE A 96 8.75 -25.61 -2.44
N THR A 97 10.05 -25.85 -2.69
CA THR A 97 11.11 -24.90 -2.30
C THR A 97 10.94 -23.53 -2.97
N ALA A 98 10.56 -23.48 -4.25
CA ALA A 98 10.31 -22.21 -4.94
C ALA A 98 9.13 -21.42 -4.32
N VAL A 99 8.01 -22.11 -4.04
CA VAL A 99 6.83 -21.53 -3.36
C VAL A 99 7.20 -21.08 -1.95
N SER A 100 8.00 -21.86 -1.24
CA SER A 100 8.43 -21.56 0.12
C SER A 100 9.35 -20.35 0.19
N ALA A 101 10.29 -20.21 -0.74
CA ALA A 101 11.14 -19.02 -0.89
C ALA A 101 10.30 -17.80 -1.27
N ALA A 102 9.37 -17.95 -2.22
CA ALA A 102 8.50 -16.86 -2.67
C ALA A 102 7.53 -16.40 -1.58
N THR A 103 7.07 -17.29 -0.69
CA THR A 103 6.19 -16.93 0.44
C THR A 103 6.96 -16.63 1.72
N VAL A 104 8.30 -16.66 1.68
CA VAL A 104 9.17 -16.32 2.82
C VAL A 104 8.87 -17.21 4.04
N SER A 105 8.46 -18.46 3.81
CA SER A 105 8.09 -19.40 4.89
C SER A 105 9.25 -20.26 5.40
N SER A 106 10.33 -20.37 4.60
CA SER A 106 11.52 -21.21 4.85
C SER A 106 11.30 -22.69 5.14
N MET A 107 10.16 -23.26 4.79
CA MET A 107 10.00 -24.71 4.82
C MET A 107 10.74 -25.33 3.64
N SER A 108 11.65 -26.26 3.85
CA SER A 108 12.32 -26.97 2.74
C SER A 108 12.20 -28.47 2.90
N THR A 109 11.88 -29.16 1.80
CA THR A 109 11.98 -30.62 1.67
C THR A 109 13.31 -31.05 1.05
N VAL A 110 14.10 -30.09 0.56
CA VAL A 110 15.39 -30.30 -0.09
C VAL A 110 16.49 -29.58 0.68
N GLU A 111 17.63 -30.23 0.82
CA GLU A 111 18.85 -29.63 1.34
C GLU A 111 19.35 -28.48 0.46
N MET A 112 19.76 -27.37 1.08
CA MET A 112 20.19 -26.16 0.37
C MET A 112 21.52 -26.34 -0.38
N GLU A 113 22.38 -27.24 0.10
CA GLU A 113 23.70 -27.50 -0.50
C GLU A 113 23.64 -28.26 -1.84
N VAL A 114 22.51 -28.91 -2.12
CA VAL A 114 22.24 -29.58 -3.40
C VAL A 114 22.12 -28.56 -4.53
N PHE A 115 21.67 -27.34 -4.21
CA PHE A 115 21.52 -26.26 -5.19
C PHE A 115 22.87 -25.64 -5.56
N THR A 116 23.01 -25.25 -6.83
CA THR A 116 24.16 -24.47 -7.29
C THR A 116 24.10 -23.03 -6.79
N ASN A 117 25.23 -22.30 -6.82
CA ASN A 117 25.25 -20.86 -6.51
C ASN A 117 24.25 -20.06 -7.37
N ALA A 118 24.06 -20.45 -8.64
CA ALA A 118 23.06 -19.84 -9.51
C ALA A 118 21.62 -20.11 -9.02
N GLN A 119 21.30 -21.34 -8.62
CA GLN A 119 19.99 -21.68 -8.06
C GLN A 119 19.74 -21.00 -6.71
N LEU A 120 20.75 -20.88 -5.86
CA LEU A 120 20.68 -20.11 -4.62
C LEU A 120 20.38 -18.62 -4.90
N LEU A 121 20.96 -18.05 -5.96
CA LEU A 121 20.65 -16.69 -6.39
C LEU A 121 19.20 -16.56 -6.88
N VAL A 122 18.65 -17.57 -7.57
CA VAL A 122 17.22 -17.62 -7.92
C VAL A 122 16.34 -17.63 -6.67
N LEU A 123 16.65 -18.48 -5.69
CA LEU A 123 15.94 -18.50 -4.41
C LEU A 123 16.06 -17.15 -3.70
N THR A 124 17.21 -16.49 -3.79
CA THR A 124 17.43 -15.15 -3.25
C THR A 124 16.50 -14.12 -3.89
N VAL A 125 16.35 -14.14 -5.21
CA VAL A 125 15.40 -13.28 -5.91
C VAL A 125 13.96 -13.58 -5.48
N LEU A 126 13.59 -14.86 -5.32
CA LEU A 126 12.25 -15.22 -4.83
C LEU A 126 11.98 -14.71 -3.42
N MET A 127 12.93 -14.85 -2.50
CA MET A 127 12.82 -14.32 -1.12
C MET A 127 12.73 -12.79 -1.10
N PHE A 128 13.43 -12.11 -2.00
CA PHE A 128 13.33 -10.66 -2.14
C PHE A 128 11.95 -10.23 -2.67
N LEU A 129 11.47 -10.87 -3.74
CA LEU A 129 10.16 -10.61 -4.32
C LEU A 129 9.01 -10.95 -3.37
N GLY A 130 9.19 -11.96 -2.52
CA GLY A 130 8.24 -12.38 -1.50
C GLY A 130 8.20 -11.51 -0.25
N GLY A 131 9.25 -10.72 -0.01
CA GLY A 131 9.41 -9.93 1.20
C GLY A 131 8.32 -8.88 1.38
N GLU A 132 7.82 -8.74 2.61
CA GLU A 132 6.73 -7.83 2.96
C GLU A 132 7.01 -6.39 2.51
N VAL A 133 8.23 -5.91 2.77
CA VAL A 133 8.67 -4.57 2.39
C VAL A 133 8.65 -4.37 0.87
N PHE A 134 9.09 -5.36 0.08
CA PHE A 134 9.09 -5.28 -1.38
C PHE A 134 7.68 -5.32 -1.97
N VAL A 135 6.82 -6.21 -1.48
CA VAL A 135 5.40 -6.26 -1.89
C VAL A 135 4.71 -4.94 -1.58
N SER A 136 5.01 -4.32 -0.42
CA SER A 136 4.49 -3.00 -0.07
C SER A 136 4.98 -1.90 -1.03
N LEU A 137 6.22 -1.98 -1.53
CA LEU A 137 6.77 -1.07 -2.54
C LEU A 137 6.04 -1.19 -3.88
N ILE A 138 5.71 -2.41 -4.33
CA ILE A 138 4.89 -2.64 -5.53
C ILE A 138 3.52 -1.99 -5.36
N GLY A 139 2.88 -2.18 -4.20
CA GLY A 139 1.59 -1.55 -3.88
C GLY A 139 1.66 -0.02 -3.95
N LEU A 140 2.74 0.56 -3.44
CA LEU A 140 3.00 1.99 -3.49
C LEU A 140 3.27 2.49 -4.92
N GLY A 141 4.01 1.73 -5.72
CA GLY A 141 4.25 2.00 -7.14
C GLY A 141 2.98 1.96 -7.98
N SER A 142 2.12 0.97 -7.76
CA SER A 142 0.79 0.88 -8.39
C SER A 142 -0.08 2.10 -8.05
N LYS A 143 -0.06 2.52 -6.78
CA LYS A 143 -0.76 3.73 -6.34
C LYS A 143 -0.21 4.99 -7.00
N TRP A 144 1.12 5.13 -7.06
CA TRP A 144 1.78 6.23 -7.75
C TRP A 144 1.38 6.29 -9.22
N TYR A 145 1.46 5.16 -9.93
CA TYR A 145 1.07 5.04 -11.33
C TYR A 145 -0.39 5.42 -11.56
N LYS A 146 -1.31 4.93 -10.71
CA LYS A 146 -2.74 5.26 -10.78
C LYS A 146 -2.99 6.77 -10.59
N LEU A 147 -2.34 7.39 -9.62
CA LEU A 147 -2.45 8.84 -9.39
C LEU A 147 -1.87 9.65 -10.58
N ARG A 148 -0.73 9.22 -11.13
CA ARG A 148 -0.13 9.85 -12.32
C ARG A 148 -1.07 9.78 -13.52
N ARG A 149 -1.68 8.62 -13.77
CA ARG A 149 -2.63 8.42 -14.88
C ARG A 149 -3.87 9.30 -14.72
N GLN A 150 -4.46 9.38 -13.51
CA GLN A 150 -5.63 10.21 -13.23
C GLN A 150 -5.41 11.71 -13.49
N ILE A 151 -4.21 12.22 -13.17
CA ILE A 151 -3.87 13.63 -13.42
C ILE A 151 -3.68 13.87 -14.92
N THR A 152 -3.01 12.94 -15.61
CA THR A 152 -2.75 13.05 -17.06
C THR A 152 -4.04 13.01 -17.88
N SER A 153 -4.97 12.11 -17.55
CA SER A 153 -6.25 11.97 -18.27
C SER A 153 -7.19 13.16 -18.09
N ARG A 154 -7.09 13.89 -16.96
CA ARG A 154 -7.88 15.13 -16.76
C ARG A 154 -7.35 16.28 -17.59
N HIS A 155 -6.03 16.43 -17.66
CA HIS A 155 -5.41 17.49 -18.44
C HIS A 155 -5.67 17.32 -19.95
N SER A 156 -5.81 16.07 -20.45
CA SER A 156 -6.23 15.83 -21.82
C SER A 156 -7.70 16.21 -22.06
N SER A 157 -8.62 15.89 -21.14
CA SER A 157 -10.04 16.30 -21.27
C SER A 157 -10.22 17.82 -21.25
N GLN A 158 -9.51 18.53 -20.37
CA GLN A 158 -9.64 19.99 -20.28
C GLN A 158 -9.10 20.70 -21.53
N ARG A 159 -8.00 20.22 -22.12
CA ARG A 159 -7.46 20.78 -23.37
C ARG A 159 -8.39 20.63 -24.58
N VAL A 160 -9.19 19.56 -24.63
CA VAL A 160 -10.15 19.34 -25.72
C VAL A 160 -11.32 20.31 -25.63
N VAL A 161 -11.81 20.61 -24.42
CA VAL A 161 -12.94 21.55 -24.21
C VAL A 161 -12.55 23.00 -24.50
N SER A 162 -11.30 23.40 -24.25
CA SER A 162 -10.84 24.78 -24.53
C SER A 162 -10.71 25.10 -26.02
N HIS A 163 -10.70 24.09 -26.91
CA HIS A 163 -10.48 24.30 -28.35
C HIS A 163 -11.78 24.51 -29.16
N ASP A 164 -12.96 24.18 -28.61
CA ASP A 164 -14.27 24.39 -29.23
C ASP A 164 -14.90 25.76 -28.88
N GLY A 165 -14.23 26.60 -28.11
CA GLY A 165 -14.77 27.88 -27.60
C GLY A 165 -14.40 29.14 -28.41
N ILE A 166 -13.72 29.02 -29.54
CA ILE A 166 -13.34 30.17 -30.39
C ILE A 166 -14.15 30.11 -31.69
N GLU A 167 -15.47 30.29 -31.60
CA GLU A 167 -16.28 30.60 -32.77
C GLU A 167 -16.33 32.13 -32.95
N LEU A 168 -15.64 32.54 -34.00
CA LEU A 168 -15.52 33.85 -34.65
C LEU A 168 -16.61 34.89 -34.31
N ALA A 169 -16.24 35.93 -33.55
CA ALA A 169 -17.04 37.15 -33.45
C ALA A 169 -17.10 37.84 -34.82
N THR A 170 -18.28 37.85 -35.44
CA THR A 170 -18.57 38.64 -36.64
C THR A 170 -19.00 40.05 -36.20
N PRO A 171 -18.48 41.14 -36.80
CA PRO A 171 -18.86 42.50 -36.40
C PRO A 171 -20.26 42.84 -36.90
N PRO A 172 -21.14 43.48 -36.10
CA PRO A 172 -22.45 43.89 -36.58
C PRO A 172 -22.35 45.23 -37.31
N ALA A 173 -22.90 45.26 -38.53
CA ALA A 173 -23.21 46.50 -39.24
C ALA A 173 -24.42 47.19 -38.60
N THR A 174 -24.34 48.51 -38.53
CA THR A 174 -25.27 49.52 -38.02
C THR A 174 -26.67 49.44 -38.65
N ILE A 175 -27.76 49.48 -37.87
CA ILE A 175 -28.95 50.34 -38.08
C ILE A 175 -29.60 50.66 -36.71
N ALA A 176 -29.97 51.92 -36.54
CA ALA A 176 -30.54 52.54 -35.35
C ALA A 176 -31.99 52.13 -35.02
N GLY A 177 -32.33 52.18 -33.73
CA GLY A 177 -33.70 52.14 -33.21
C GLY A 177 -33.69 52.33 -31.69
N ALA A 178 -34.21 53.46 -31.22
CA ALA A 178 -34.29 53.84 -29.81
C ALA A 178 -35.35 53.01 -29.05
N GLY A 179 -35.06 52.69 -27.78
CA GLY A 179 -35.98 52.04 -26.84
C GLY A 179 -35.26 51.65 -25.55
N ASP A 180 -35.92 51.92 -24.44
CA ASP A 180 -35.42 52.00 -23.05
C ASP A 180 -35.27 50.64 -22.35
N GLU A 181 -34.61 50.69 -21.18
CA GLU A 181 -34.69 49.77 -20.02
C GLU A 181 -33.87 48.43 -19.95
N ASP A 182 -33.24 48.31 -18.78
CA ASP A 182 -32.75 47.15 -18.01
C ASP A 182 -31.39 46.46 -18.32
N ASP A 183 -30.43 46.90 -17.52
CA ASP A 183 -29.21 46.24 -17.07
C ASP A 183 -29.53 45.01 -16.17
N ASP A 184 -28.52 44.19 -15.91
CA ASP A 184 -28.49 43.08 -14.94
C ASP A 184 -29.06 41.70 -15.33
N SER A 185 -28.29 40.95 -16.13
CA SER A 185 -28.40 39.46 -16.15
C SER A 185 -27.10 38.71 -16.53
N ARG A 186 -25.94 39.38 -16.59
CA ARG A 186 -24.66 38.74 -16.97
C ARG A 186 -23.79 38.27 -15.79
N SER A 187 -24.18 38.55 -14.55
CA SER A 187 -23.35 38.30 -13.35
C SER A 187 -23.45 36.88 -12.77
N SER A 188 -24.58 36.19 -12.96
CA SER A 188 -24.85 34.89 -12.31
C SER A 188 -24.08 33.70 -12.91
N MET A 189 -23.78 33.73 -14.21
CA MET A 189 -23.02 32.66 -14.88
C MET A 189 -21.51 32.80 -14.63
N SER A 190 -20.99 34.04 -14.53
CA SER A 190 -19.58 34.30 -14.24
C SER A 190 -19.22 33.90 -12.80
N ALA A 191 -20.07 34.21 -11.81
CA ALA A 191 -19.83 33.79 -10.42
C ALA A 191 -19.84 32.26 -10.25
N THR A 192 -20.76 31.55 -10.93
CA THR A 192 -20.85 30.08 -10.86
C THR A 192 -19.65 29.40 -11.52
N VAL A 193 -19.17 29.94 -12.65
CA VAL A 193 -17.96 29.47 -13.34
C VAL A 193 -16.70 29.74 -12.51
N VAL A 194 -16.57 30.92 -11.90
CA VAL A 194 -15.43 31.27 -11.04
C VAL A 194 -15.36 30.38 -9.79
N VAL A 195 -16.50 30.12 -9.12
CA VAL A 195 -16.56 29.26 -7.93
C VAL A 195 -16.24 27.80 -8.27
N THR A 196 -16.70 27.31 -9.42
CA THR A 196 -16.42 25.93 -9.86
C THR A 196 -14.97 25.74 -10.29
N ASP A 197 -14.34 26.74 -10.93
CA ASP A 197 -12.92 26.70 -11.29
C ASP A 197 -11.99 26.75 -10.08
N GLU A 198 -12.28 27.58 -9.08
CA GLU A 198 -11.49 27.65 -7.85
C GLU A 198 -11.52 26.32 -7.06
N TYR A 199 -12.71 25.71 -6.95
CA TYR A 199 -12.86 24.39 -6.35
C TYR A 199 -12.12 23.30 -7.14
N ASN A 200 -12.21 23.31 -8.47
CA ASN A 200 -11.51 22.34 -9.31
C ASN A 200 -9.98 22.47 -9.20
N ASN A 201 -9.46 23.70 -9.14
CA ASN A 201 -8.03 23.97 -8.99
C ASN A 201 -7.51 23.52 -7.61
N SER A 202 -8.24 23.79 -6.53
CA SER A 202 -7.86 23.34 -5.18
C SER A 202 -7.85 21.80 -5.05
N LEU A 203 -8.82 21.12 -5.68
CA LEU A 203 -8.88 19.66 -5.70
C LEU A 203 -7.77 19.03 -6.56
N LEU A 204 -7.38 19.68 -7.66
CA LEU A 204 -6.23 19.27 -8.46
C LEU A 204 -4.93 19.43 -7.69
N ASP A 205 -4.74 20.56 -7.00
CA ASP A 205 -3.57 20.82 -6.18
C ASP A 205 -3.43 19.77 -5.05
N ALA A 206 -4.52 19.45 -4.34
CA ALA A 206 -4.54 18.38 -3.34
C ALA A 206 -4.14 17.01 -3.93
N LYS A 207 -4.60 16.68 -5.14
CA LYS A 207 -4.20 15.44 -5.84
C LYS A 207 -2.73 15.44 -6.25
N MET A 208 -2.22 16.59 -6.70
CA MET A 208 -0.81 16.74 -7.06
C MET A 208 0.10 16.58 -5.85
N ARG A 209 -0.24 17.22 -4.71
CA ARG A 209 0.44 17.03 -3.43
C ARG A 209 0.46 15.58 -3.00
N ARG A 210 -0.70 14.91 -3.03
CA ARG A 210 -0.81 13.47 -2.72
C ARG A 210 0.06 12.61 -3.63
N ARG A 211 0.10 12.88 -4.94
CA ARG A 211 0.97 12.15 -5.88
C ARG A 211 2.44 12.35 -5.51
N ASN A 212 2.84 13.58 -5.22
CA ASN A 212 4.23 13.92 -4.88
C ASN A 212 4.64 13.23 -3.58
N ALA A 213 3.78 13.24 -2.55
CA ALA A 213 3.95 12.51 -1.30
C ALA A 213 4.16 11.00 -1.52
N VAL A 214 3.29 10.36 -2.30
CA VAL A 214 3.40 8.93 -2.64
C VAL A 214 4.68 8.63 -3.42
N ARG A 215 5.07 9.51 -4.36
CA ARG A 215 6.31 9.38 -5.13
C ARG A 215 7.55 9.49 -4.23
N SER A 216 7.59 10.49 -3.36
CA SER A 216 8.70 10.70 -2.43
C SER A 216 8.83 9.49 -1.48
N LEU A 217 7.71 8.97 -0.96
CA LEU A 217 7.69 7.77 -0.14
C LEU A 217 8.21 6.53 -0.89
N PHE A 218 7.84 6.37 -2.17
CA PHE A 218 8.33 5.26 -3.02
C PHE A 218 9.85 5.27 -3.12
N TYR A 219 10.46 6.43 -3.38
CA TYR A 219 11.91 6.54 -3.46
C TYR A 219 12.60 6.35 -2.10
N ILE A 220 11.98 6.77 -0.99
CA ILE A 220 12.52 6.51 0.36
C ILE A 220 12.55 5.02 0.64
N VAL A 221 11.44 4.30 0.42
CA VAL A 221 11.37 2.84 0.65
C VAL A 221 12.35 2.10 -0.26
N LEU A 222 12.44 2.50 -1.55
CA LEU A 222 13.41 1.94 -2.49
C LEU A 222 14.85 2.18 -2.02
N GLY A 223 15.15 3.39 -1.51
CA GLY A 223 16.46 3.73 -0.95
C GLY A 223 16.81 2.89 0.27
N ILE A 224 15.87 2.70 1.20
CA ILE A 224 16.05 1.83 2.38
C ILE A 224 16.38 0.40 1.93
N LEU A 225 15.58 -0.16 1.00
CA LEU A 225 15.82 -1.50 0.47
C LEU A 225 17.21 -1.61 -0.18
N ALA A 226 17.60 -0.66 -1.02
CA ALA A 226 18.91 -0.67 -1.67
C ALA A 226 20.05 -0.60 -0.64
N VAL A 227 19.98 0.34 0.31
CA VAL A 227 21.02 0.54 1.32
C VAL A 227 21.17 -0.69 2.22
N VAL A 228 20.07 -1.22 2.76
CA VAL A 228 20.13 -2.35 3.70
C VAL A 228 20.70 -3.60 3.02
N HIS A 229 20.33 -3.87 1.76
CA HIS A 229 20.84 -5.05 1.05
C HIS A 229 22.30 -4.88 0.61
N VAL A 230 22.68 -3.71 0.09
CA VAL A 230 24.07 -3.46 -0.34
C VAL A 230 25.00 -3.44 0.87
N VAL A 231 24.67 -2.66 1.90
CA VAL A 231 25.50 -2.55 3.11
C VAL A 231 25.54 -3.88 3.86
N GLY A 232 24.40 -4.57 4.00
CA GLY A 232 24.34 -5.88 4.65
C GLY A 232 25.17 -6.94 3.92
N ALA A 233 25.03 -7.06 2.60
CA ALA A 233 25.79 -8.03 1.82
C ALA A 233 27.30 -7.72 1.84
N VAL A 234 27.68 -6.45 1.73
CA VAL A 234 29.09 -6.04 1.85
C VAL A 234 29.64 -6.34 3.24
N ALA A 235 28.88 -6.08 4.31
CA ALA A 235 29.31 -6.35 5.67
C ALA A 235 29.52 -7.85 5.92
N VAL A 236 28.58 -8.70 5.47
CA VAL A 236 28.70 -10.16 5.57
C VAL A 236 29.89 -10.67 4.75
N ALA A 237 30.04 -10.20 3.50
CA ALA A 237 31.17 -10.58 2.66
C ALA A 237 32.51 -10.15 3.28
N ALA A 238 32.60 -8.91 3.78
CA ALA A 238 33.80 -8.39 4.45
C ALA A 238 34.18 -9.26 5.65
N HIS A 239 33.21 -9.61 6.51
CA HIS A 239 33.44 -10.48 7.66
C HIS A 239 33.98 -11.86 7.24
N VAL A 240 33.40 -12.45 6.20
CA VAL A 240 33.87 -13.75 5.68
C VAL A 240 35.28 -13.65 5.11
N TYR A 241 35.64 -12.54 4.46
CA TYR A 241 37.01 -12.33 3.95
C TYR A 241 38.03 -12.15 5.08
N THR A 242 37.65 -11.46 6.16
CA THR A 242 38.53 -11.24 7.33
C THR A 242 38.67 -12.48 8.22
N THR A 243 37.71 -13.41 8.17
CA THR A 243 37.66 -14.59 9.05
C THR A 243 38.01 -15.88 8.30
N PRO A 244 39.24 -16.43 8.45
CA PRO A 244 39.68 -17.62 7.71
C PRO A 244 38.82 -18.86 7.93
N SER A 245 38.32 -19.04 9.17
CA SER A 245 37.45 -20.15 9.55
C SER A 245 36.15 -20.16 8.74
N ALA A 246 35.45 -19.02 8.69
CA ALA A 246 34.21 -18.85 7.94
C ALA A 246 34.43 -19.09 6.44
N ARG A 247 35.50 -18.53 5.88
CA ARG A 247 35.88 -18.75 4.48
C ARG A 247 36.20 -20.21 4.18
N GLN A 248 36.87 -20.93 5.09
CA GLN A 248 37.17 -22.34 4.92
C GLN A 248 35.90 -23.19 4.92
N THR A 249 34.95 -22.89 5.80
CA THR A 249 33.62 -23.52 5.83
C THR A 249 32.89 -23.37 4.49
N LEU A 250 32.83 -22.15 3.94
CA LEU A 250 32.17 -21.91 2.65
C LEU A 250 32.88 -22.65 1.51
N ARG A 251 34.22 -22.65 1.49
CA ARG A 251 34.99 -23.39 0.47
C ARG A 251 34.72 -24.89 0.53
N ARG A 252 34.60 -25.48 1.73
CA ARG A 252 34.27 -26.91 1.91
C ARG A 252 32.87 -27.24 1.37
N LYS A 253 31.92 -26.33 1.53
CA LYS A 253 30.53 -26.46 1.01
C LYS A 253 30.39 -25.94 -0.44
N SER A 254 31.49 -25.61 -1.12
CA SER A 254 31.55 -25.09 -2.49
C SER A 254 30.70 -23.82 -2.74
N LEU A 255 30.44 -23.05 -1.69
CA LEU A 255 29.68 -21.80 -1.74
C LEU A 255 30.59 -20.63 -2.08
N ASP A 256 30.13 -19.78 -3.00
CA ASP A 256 30.79 -18.52 -3.27
C ASP A 256 30.48 -17.50 -2.16
N VAL A 257 31.46 -16.66 -1.83
CA VAL A 257 31.37 -15.70 -0.72
C VAL A 257 30.26 -14.68 -0.96
N TRP A 258 30.14 -14.15 -2.18
CA TRP A 258 29.13 -13.16 -2.51
C TRP A 258 27.74 -13.80 -2.60
N THR A 259 27.65 -15.01 -3.14
CA THR A 259 26.39 -15.77 -3.14
C THR A 259 25.89 -15.98 -1.72
N PHE A 260 26.77 -16.43 -0.81
CA PHE A 260 26.44 -16.57 0.61
C PHE A 260 26.01 -15.23 1.21
N ALA A 261 26.80 -14.18 1.03
CA ALA A 261 26.53 -12.88 1.64
C ALA A 261 25.20 -12.26 1.19
N VAL A 262 24.90 -12.29 -0.11
CA VAL A 262 23.65 -11.74 -0.66
C VAL A 262 22.46 -12.61 -0.24
N PHE A 263 22.58 -13.94 -0.30
CA PHE A 263 21.53 -14.87 0.11
C PHE A 263 21.17 -14.68 1.57
N THR A 264 22.17 -14.75 2.45
CA THR A 264 22.00 -14.55 3.90
C THR A 264 21.39 -13.18 4.16
N THR A 265 21.85 -12.15 3.44
CA THR A 265 21.36 -10.80 3.66
C THR A 265 19.87 -10.64 3.36
N VAL A 266 19.44 -11.08 2.18
CA VAL A 266 18.04 -11.02 1.76
C VAL A 266 17.18 -11.92 2.65
N SER A 267 17.63 -13.13 2.94
CA SER A 267 16.89 -14.07 3.80
C SER A 267 16.67 -13.49 5.20
N THR A 268 17.71 -12.93 5.81
CA THR A 268 17.63 -12.31 7.14
C THR A 268 16.73 -11.08 7.13
N PHE A 269 16.87 -10.18 6.14
CA PHE A 269 16.05 -8.98 6.05
C PHE A 269 14.56 -9.28 5.81
N SER A 270 14.24 -10.24 4.94
CA SER A 270 12.86 -10.66 4.70
C SER A 270 12.29 -11.49 5.86
N SER A 271 13.09 -11.83 6.87
CA SER A 271 12.75 -12.81 7.92
C SER A 271 12.38 -14.19 7.35
N CYS A 272 13.01 -14.59 6.24
CA CYS A 272 12.76 -15.88 5.60
C CYS A 272 13.21 -17.02 6.50
N GLY A 273 14.48 -17.04 6.92
CA GLY A 273 15.04 -18.11 7.76
C GLY A 273 15.84 -19.17 6.99
N TYR A 274 15.89 -19.09 5.66
CA TYR A 274 16.80 -19.92 4.86
C TYR A 274 18.26 -19.49 5.02
N MET A 275 19.15 -20.48 4.89
CA MET A 275 20.58 -20.28 4.81
C MET A 275 21.15 -21.20 3.72
N PRO A 276 22.23 -20.82 3.02
CA PRO A 276 22.83 -21.67 1.99
C PRO A 276 23.40 -23.00 2.49
N THR A 277 23.56 -23.13 3.82
CA THR A 277 24.08 -24.31 4.52
C THR A 277 22.94 -25.17 5.07
N ASN A 278 23.09 -26.49 5.01
CA ASN A 278 22.08 -27.45 5.46
C ASN A 278 21.82 -27.38 6.97
N GLU A 279 22.87 -27.15 7.75
CA GLU A 279 22.79 -27.01 9.21
C GLU A 279 22.41 -25.57 9.63
N ASN A 280 21.99 -24.74 8.67
CA ASN A 280 21.70 -23.32 8.87
C ASN A 280 22.88 -22.59 9.54
N MET A 281 22.63 -21.63 10.42
CA MET A 281 23.64 -20.89 11.18
C MET A 281 24.37 -21.73 12.23
N ALA A 282 23.99 -22.99 12.47
CA ALA A 282 24.68 -23.83 13.45
C ALA A 282 26.14 -24.10 13.05
N VAL A 283 26.45 -24.11 11.76
CA VAL A 283 27.84 -24.22 11.26
C VAL A 283 28.71 -23.05 11.74
N PHE A 284 28.09 -21.90 11.99
CA PHE A 284 28.72 -20.66 12.44
C PHE A 284 28.46 -20.40 13.92
N VAL A 285 28.12 -21.42 14.73
CA VAL A 285 27.82 -21.26 16.16
C VAL A 285 28.98 -20.61 16.93
N ARG A 286 30.22 -20.87 16.51
CA ARG A 286 31.44 -20.29 17.11
C ARG A 286 31.80 -18.92 16.54
N ASP A 287 31.15 -18.47 15.47
CA ASP A 287 31.37 -17.18 14.83
C ASP A 287 30.34 -16.15 15.36
N VAL A 288 30.56 -15.74 16.62
CA VAL A 288 29.73 -14.74 17.30
C VAL A 288 29.64 -13.43 16.53
N PRO A 289 30.73 -12.88 15.93
CA PRO A 289 30.64 -11.65 15.16
C PRO A 289 29.69 -11.74 13.96
N LEU A 290 29.67 -12.85 13.22
CA LEU A 290 28.73 -13.04 12.13
C LEU A 290 27.27 -13.03 12.62
N GLN A 291 26.98 -13.72 13.72
CA GLN A 291 25.62 -13.76 14.27
C GLN A 291 25.18 -12.38 14.76
N LEU A 292 26.07 -11.67 15.47
CA LEU A 292 25.80 -10.33 15.96
C LEU A 292 25.59 -9.33 14.81
N LEU A 293 26.26 -9.53 13.67
CA LEU A 293 26.05 -8.73 12.47
C LEU A 293 24.65 -8.95 11.87
N LEU A 294 24.12 -10.17 11.91
CA LEU A 294 22.81 -10.50 11.34
C LEU A 294 21.63 -10.08 12.22
N VAL A 295 21.81 -9.96 13.54
CA VAL A 295 20.72 -9.60 14.47
C VAL A 295 20.09 -8.22 14.14
N PRO A 296 20.85 -7.12 14.03
CA PRO A 296 20.28 -5.83 13.64
C PRO A 296 19.59 -5.89 12.28
N GLN A 297 20.12 -6.66 11.34
CA GLN A 297 19.55 -6.79 10.01
C GLN A 297 18.21 -7.56 10.02
N ALA A 298 18.11 -8.59 10.87
CA ALA A 298 16.85 -9.32 11.08
C ALA A 298 15.78 -8.41 11.69
N LEU A 299 16.17 -7.59 12.67
CA LEU A 299 15.26 -6.66 13.34
C LEU A 299 14.81 -5.54 12.41
N VAL A 300 15.73 -4.95 11.63
CA VAL A 300 15.46 -3.86 10.67
C VAL A 300 14.57 -4.31 9.50
N GLY A 301 14.49 -5.62 9.25
CA GLY A 301 13.53 -6.23 8.35
C GLY A 301 12.07 -5.94 8.72
N ASN A 302 11.21 -6.95 8.70
CA ASN A 302 9.77 -6.73 8.86
C ASN A 302 9.39 -6.06 10.22
N THR A 303 10.17 -6.29 11.27
CA THR A 303 9.84 -5.82 12.63
C THR A 303 10.04 -4.32 12.84
N LEU A 304 11.24 -3.79 12.58
CA LEU A 304 11.61 -2.38 12.81
C LEU A 304 11.60 -1.54 11.52
N PHE A 305 11.11 -2.08 10.41
CA PHE A 305 10.89 -1.29 9.20
C PHE A 305 9.99 -0.06 9.43
N PRO A 306 8.85 -0.11 10.17
CA PRO A 306 8.02 1.07 10.39
C PRO A 306 8.74 2.22 11.15
N PRO A 307 9.45 1.96 12.27
CA PRO A 307 10.29 2.98 12.91
C PRO A 307 11.41 3.52 12.02
N LEU A 308 12.12 2.65 11.29
CA LEU A 308 13.17 3.06 10.37
C LEU A 308 12.63 3.98 9.27
N LEU A 309 11.51 3.60 8.66
CA LEU A 309 10.85 4.38 7.63
C LEU A 309 10.44 5.76 8.16
N ALA A 310 9.84 5.82 9.36
CA ALA A 310 9.45 7.09 9.97
C ALA A 310 10.67 8.00 10.20
N ALA A 311 11.77 7.45 10.69
CA ALA A 311 13.03 8.19 10.87
C ALA A 311 13.60 8.70 9.53
N CYS A 312 13.58 7.88 8.47
CA CYS A 312 14.02 8.29 7.14
C CYS A 312 13.12 9.38 6.52
N VAL A 313 11.80 9.29 6.71
CA VAL A 313 10.85 10.32 6.27
C VAL A 313 11.10 11.64 7.00
N TRP A 314 11.26 11.59 8.33
CA TRP A 314 11.58 12.75 9.14
C TRP A 314 12.90 13.40 8.70
N ALA A 315 13.96 12.60 8.52
CA ALA A 315 15.25 13.08 8.06
C ALA A 315 15.16 13.71 6.66
N ALA A 316 14.45 13.07 5.73
CA ALA A 316 14.23 13.61 4.39
C ALA A 316 13.44 14.94 4.42
N ALA A 317 12.44 15.05 5.29
CA ALA A 317 11.67 16.28 5.50
C ALA A 317 12.54 17.40 6.09
N ALA A 318 13.40 17.07 7.06
CA ALA A 318 14.31 18.02 7.70
C ALA A 318 15.37 18.56 6.72
N VAL A 319 15.95 17.68 5.89
CA VAL A 319 17.01 18.03 4.93
C VAL A 319 16.45 18.80 3.74
N THR A 320 15.36 18.34 3.13
CA THR A 320 14.86 18.93 1.88
C THR A 320 13.91 20.10 2.10
N ARG A 321 13.31 20.22 3.30
CA ARG A 321 12.26 21.20 3.64
C ARG A 321 11.10 21.27 2.65
N ARG A 322 10.84 20.19 1.91
CA ARG A 322 9.75 20.14 0.94
C ARG A 322 8.42 19.91 1.66
N GLU A 323 7.42 20.70 1.32
CA GLU A 323 6.08 20.65 1.94
C GLU A 323 5.45 19.25 1.81
N ASP A 324 5.66 18.54 0.70
CA ASP A 324 5.13 17.19 0.51
C ASP A 324 5.72 16.18 1.51
N LEU A 325 7.00 16.33 1.88
CA LEU A 325 7.66 15.46 2.86
C LEU A 325 7.29 15.84 4.29
N THR A 326 7.20 17.14 4.59
CA THR A 326 6.71 17.62 5.89
C THR A 326 5.26 17.18 6.14
N GLU A 327 4.43 17.15 5.10
CA GLU A 327 3.06 16.66 5.21
C GLU A 327 3.02 15.14 5.42
N VAL A 328 3.90 14.37 4.76
CA VAL A 328 4.04 12.93 4.97
C VAL A 328 4.52 12.61 6.37
N ASP A 329 5.48 13.37 6.92
CA ASP A 329 5.96 13.21 8.29
C ASP A 329 4.84 13.43 9.33
N LYS A 330 4.09 14.53 9.18
CA LYS A 330 3.03 14.90 10.14
C LYS A 330 1.77 14.03 10.04
N LYS A 331 1.28 13.79 8.82
CA LYS A 331 -0.01 13.10 8.58
C LYS A 331 0.16 11.62 8.21
N GLY A 332 1.36 11.19 7.88
CA GLY A 332 1.71 9.78 7.66
C GLY A 332 0.77 9.05 6.70
N ARG A 333 0.06 8.06 7.26
CA ARG A 333 -0.89 7.21 6.55
C ARG A 333 -2.09 7.98 5.97
N GLU A 334 -2.50 9.10 6.53
CA GLU A 334 -3.71 9.81 6.08
C GLU A 334 -3.55 10.35 4.64
N VAL A 335 -2.35 10.83 4.32
CA VAL A 335 -2.03 11.39 3.00
C VAL A 335 -1.65 10.28 2.02
N THR A 336 -0.75 9.40 2.45
CA THR A 336 -0.12 8.39 1.58
C THR A 336 -0.92 7.10 1.48
N GLY A 337 -1.77 6.79 2.47
CA GLY A 337 -2.46 5.51 2.62
C GLY A 337 -1.52 4.30 2.72
N TYR A 338 -0.28 4.48 3.16
CA TYR A 338 0.72 3.42 3.29
C TYR A 338 0.73 2.87 4.72
N CYS A 339 0.53 1.56 4.87
CA CYS A 339 0.27 0.94 6.17
C CYS A 339 1.48 0.91 7.11
N HIS A 340 2.70 0.79 6.57
CA HIS A 340 3.92 0.75 7.37
C HIS A 340 4.36 2.13 7.88
N LEU A 341 3.74 3.22 7.42
CA LEU A 341 4.03 4.55 7.96
C LEU A 341 3.17 4.80 9.20
N LEU A 342 3.68 4.34 10.35
CA LEU A 342 3.02 4.44 11.64
C LEU A 342 3.26 5.80 12.31
N PRO A 343 2.33 6.29 13.15
CA PRO A 343 2.58 7.46 13.99
C PRO A 343 3.78 7.27 14.91
N ALA A 344 4.56 8.34 15.15
CA ALA A 344 5.79 8.29 15.94
C ALA A 344 5.64 7.60 17.30
N ARG A 345 4.53 7.82 18.02
CA ARG A 345 4.24 7.15 19.29
C ARG A 345 4.22 5.63 19.16
N ARG A 346 3.60 5.09 18.10
CA ARG A 346 3.55 3.64 17.86
C ARG A 346 4.92 3.10 17.45
N CYS A 347 5.71 3.88 16.71
CA CYS A 347 7.10 3.50 16.39
C CYS A 347 7.97 3.39 17.64
N TRP A 348 7.89 4.36 18.55
CA TRP A 348 8.63 4.32 19.82
C TRP A 348 8.19 3.17 20.72
N MET A 349 6.87 2.91 20.82
CA MET A 349 6.37 1.76 21.55
C MET A 349 6.90 0.45 20.96
N LEU A 350 6.83 0.28 19.64
CA LEU A 350 7.33 -0.92 18.97
C LEU A 350 8.83 -1.12 19.18
N ALA A 351 9.63 -0.06 19.01
CA ALA A 351 11.07 -0.10 19.25
C ALA A 351 11.40 -0.45 20.72
N ALA A 352 10.68 0.14 21.68
CA ALA A 352 10.86 -0.16 23.10
C ALA A 352 10.49 -1.61 23.44
N THR A 353 9.39 -2.13 22.86
CA THR A 353 8.99 -3.53 23.05
C THR A 353 10.03 -4.49 22.50
N VAL A 354 10.57 -4.23 21.30
CA VAL A 354 11.63 -5.05 20.71
C VAL A 354 12.90 -4.99 21.56
N ALA A 355 13.30 -3.79 22.01
CA ALA A 355 14.47 -3.61 22.87
C ALA A 355 14.30 -4.36 24.22
N ALA A 356 13.10 -4.32 24.81
CA ALA A 356 12.81 -5.06 26.03
C ALA A 356 12.92 -6.58 25.82
N PHE A 357 12.36 -7.12 24.73
CA PHE A 357 12.48 -8.56 24.44
C PHE A 357 13.93 -8.99 24.20
N VAL A 358 14.69 -8.21 23.42
CA VAL A 358 16.12 -8.48 23.21
C VAL A 358 16.88 -8.42 24.53
N GLY A 359 16.59 -7.43 25.38
CA GLY A 359 17.22 -7.29 26.69
C GLY A 359 16.88 -8.41 27.70
N VAL A 360 15.75 -9.09 27.54
CA VAL A 360 15.38 -10.28 28.37
C VAL A 360 16.05 -11.56 27.86
N GLN A 361 16.41 -11.62 26.57
CA GLN A 361 17.04 -12.79 25.95
C GLN A 361 18.55 -12.85 26.17
N VAL A 362 19.19 -11.72 26.49
CA VAL A 362 20.58 -11.61 26.91
C VAL A 362 20.68 -11.86 28.41
#